data_AF-A0A9Q8ZIB4-F1
#
_entry.id   AF-A0A9Q8ZIB4-F1
#
_cell.length_a   1.000
_cell.length_b   1.000
_cell.length_c   1.000
_cell.angle_alpha   90.00
_cell.angle_beta   90.00
_cell.angle_gamma   90.00
#
_symmetry.space_group_name_H-M   'P 1'
#
loop_
_entity.id
_entity.type
_entity.pdbx_description
1 polymer ?
#
loop_
_entity_poly.entity_id
_entity_poly.type
_entity_poly.pdbx_seq_one_letter_code
_entity_poly.pdbx_strand_id
1 'polypeptide(L)'
;MLRLTLLILLFWAILAAAAGETGSDRIGSGQCPDNVETVMVYSPFKPYWKFSKFGHDRQKCWVASDCLFEAAGESRKQQFAATALVMGLIPLTLKDVAWPERRIVHVTKPLPWICDILVLALGLVPLPADRGAPLSTRQNSEASNGLAKYAWKMRRLTIRLVVAALTVCLMTCYAALVFNEIYSKRSALGCVVPFFITAWYIVALVPASIHKIFAGRRKTRFERLEQEPDTSVTEQLRANPFVGPQSQDSLPEIANKALAIRRCEGGCRGTAVSAVQGADEDWPVQMAWGIYYIAGTLIFTSIMATYDHYTSIEFLDSVMSNTQSPFYVPVDLSATALIISDVQTQILGRFPKHIQAEYLSTLLRLVNFFRIQIAHHRANILTNNSNSNANVPLIVHHTLPFNINRNAFVSPYNKLAKWVKSLENAGYFERCSSDPHHPDYAIPSELVPSDGWGGSQDEIVLGKLQPNCFGSSDLLKYLGARGIRHVVLVGLTTMGSVLGIATRAGADLDFHIICPREAIMDDDAEVDEFLMSKVLPKFVDVVELADILSLEA
;
A
#
# COMPACT_ATOMS: atom_id res chain seq x y z
N MET A 1 32.81 -38.41 -3.73
CA MET A 1 32.49 -37.23 -4.57
C MET A 1 31.93 -37.62 -5.93
N LEU A 2 32.59 -38.49 -6.71
CA LEU A 2 32.15 -38.87 -8.08
C LEU A 2 30.72 -39.48 -8.19
N ARG A 3 30.27 -40.23 -7.18
CA ARG A 3 28.91 -40.81 -7.14
C ARG A 3 27.83 -39.79 -6.79
N LEU A 4 28.18 -38.74 -6.06
CA LEU A 4 27.25 -37.67 -5.69
C LEU A 4 27.01 -36.73 -6.88
N THR A 5 28.05 -36.42 -7.65
CA THR A 5 27.95 -35.66 -8.90
C THR A 5 27.15 -36.37 -9.98
N LEU A 6 27.25 -37.70 -10.06
CA LEU A 6 26.47 -38.50 -11.01
C LEU A 6 24.97 -38.53 -10.65
N LEU A 7 24.65 -38.64 -9.35
CA LEU A 7 23.28 -38.55 -8.84
C LEU A 7 22.68 -37.16 -9.05
N ILE A 8 23.47 -36.10 -8.86
CA ILE A 8 23.06 -34.73 -9.16
C ILE A 8 22.76 -34.58 -10.66
N LEU A 9 23.64 -35.05 -11.55
CA LEU A 9 23.43 -34.96 -13.00
C LEU A 9 22.22 -35.77 -13.49
N LEU A 10 21.99 -36.97 -12.95
CA LEU A 10 20.80 -37.78 -13.25
C LEU A 10 19.52 -37.12 -12.74
N PHE A 11 19.57 -36.49 -11.58
CA PHE A 11 18.46 -35.75 -11.01
C PHE A 11 18.13 -34.49 -11.85
N TRP A 12 19.15 -33.77 -12.33
CA TRP A 12 18.99 -32.66 -13.28
C TRP A 12 18.40 -33.10 -14.63
N ALA A 13 18.78 -34.28 -15.14
CA ALA A 13 18.23 -34.84 -16.38
C ALA A 13 16.75 -35.23 -16.25
N ILE A 14 16.33 -35.77 -15.09
CA ILE A 14 14.93 -36.10 -14.80
C ILE A 14 14.09 -34.83 -14.63
N LEU A 15 14.64 -33.77 -14.03
CA LEU A 15 14.02 -32.45 -13.93
C LEU A 15 13.82 -31.76 -15.29
N ALA A 16 14.74 -31.96 -16.25
CA ALA A 16 14.60 -31.42 -17.60
C ALA A 16 13.50 -32.14 -18.41
N ALA A 17 13.29 -33.44 -18.18
CA ALA A 17 12.28 -34.26 -18.86
C ALA A 17 10.86 -34.11 -18.27
N ALA A 18 10.74 -33.68 -17.00
CA ALA A 18 9.45 -33.41 -16.34
C ALA A 18 8.84 -32.04 -16.69
N ALA A 19 9.34 -31.38 -17.74
CA ALA A 19 8.73 -30.20 -18.33
C ALA A 19 7.41 -30.58 -19.02
N GLY A 20 6.36 -30.84 -18.23
CA GLY A 20 4.99 -30.82 -18.71
C GLY A 20 4.68 -29.48 -19.38
N GLU A 21 3.68 -29.45 -20.25
CA GLU A 21 3.23 -28.28 -21.02
C GLU A 21 2.92 -27.09 -20.10
N THR A 22 3.95 -26.35 -19.72
CA THR A 22 3.86 -25.00 -19.20
C THR A 22 3.28 -24.15 -20.33
N GLY A 23 2.39 -23.20 -20.05
CA GLY A 23 1.66 -22.38 -21.03
C GLY A 23 2.48 -21.53 -22.03
N SER A 24 3.74 -21.87 -22.34
CA SER A 24 4.50 -21.31 -23.46
C SER A 24 3.83 -21.53 -24.80
N ASP A 25 3.03 -22.59 -24.97
CA ASP A 25 2.25 -22.81 -26.20
C ASP A 25 0.98 -21.94 -26.27
N ARG A 26 0.64 -21.18 -25.21
CA ARG A 26 -0.57 -20.35 -25.23
C ARG A 26 -0.44 -19.05 -26.03
N ILE A 27 0.80 -18.58 -26.21
CA ILE A 27 1.10 -17.51 -27.18
C ILE A 27 0.89 -18.06 -28.60
N GLY A 28 1.33 -19.29 -28.86
CA GLY A 28 1.09 -19.98 -30.14
C GLY A 28 -0.37 -20.41 -30.35
N SER A 29 -1.17 -20.53 -29.29
CA SER A 29 -2.58 -20.92 -29.34
C SER A 29 -3.56 -19.76 -29.50
N GLY A 30 -3.09 -18.52 -29.72
CA GLY A 30 -3.92 -17.35 -29.98
C GLY A 30 -4.69 -16.79 -28.78
N GLN A 31 -4.30 -17.11 -27.54
CA GLN A 31 -4.93 -16.54 -26.33
C GLN A 31 -4.38 -15.15 -25.94
N CYS A 32 -3.27 -14.73 -26.54
CA CYS A 32 -2.69 -13.39 -26.35
C CYS A 32 -2.59 -12.68 -27.71
N PRO A 33 -2.81 -11.36 -27.79
CA PRO A 33 -2.62 -10.60 -29.03
C PRO A 33 -1.17 -10.67 -29.50
N ASP A 34 -0.92 -10.72 -30.82
CA ASP A 34 0.45 -10.75 -31.35
C ASP A 34 1.22 -9.43 -31.17
N ASN A 35 0.51 -8.30 -31.01
CA ASN A 35 1.07 -6.94 -30.91
C ASN A 35 0.80 -6.30 -29.53
N VAL A 36 1.30 -6.93 -28.47
CA VAL A 36 1.11 -6.44 -27.09
C VAL A 36 1.95 -5.18 -26.78
N GLU A 37 3.07 -5.00 -27.48
CA GLU A 37 3.99 -3.86 -27.25
C GLU A 37 3.37 -2.49 -27.56
N THR A 38 2.30 -2.43 -28.36
CA THR A 38 1.57 -1.19 -28.69
C THR A 38 0.37 -0.93 -27.77
N VAL A 39 -0.09 -1.94 -27.02
CA VAL A 39 -1.32 -1.88 -26.22
C VAL A 39 -1.01 -1.76 -24.73
N MET A 40 0.10 -2.35 -24.25
CA MET A 40 0.46 -2.36 -22.84
C MET A 40 1.74 -1.58 -22.54
N VAL A 41 1.68 -0.67 -21.57
CA VAL A 41 2.84 0.09 -21.08
C VAL A 41 3.63 -0.78 -20.10
N TYR A 42 4.72 -1.39 -20.58
CA TYR A 42 5.56 -2.28 -19.75
C TYR A 42 6.80 -1.58 -19.18
N SER A 43 7.41 -2.20 -18.15
CA SER A 43 8.62 -1.72 -17.48
C SER A 43 9.77 -1.44 -18.48
N PRO A 44 10.48 -0.30 -18.38
CA PRO A 44 11.58 0.04 -19.28
C PRO A 44 12.79 -0.90 -19.15
N PHE A 45 12.77 -1.83 -18.19
CA PHE A 45 13.88 -2.74 -17.93
C PHE A 45 13.91 -3.91 -18.93
N LYS A 46 14.96 -3.95 -19.77
CA LYS A 46 15.26 -5.07 -20.67
C LYS A 46 16.28 -6.00 -19.98
N PRO A 47 15.94 -7.26 -19.65
CA PRO A 47 16.91 -8.18 -19.07
C PRO A 47 18.11 -8.38 -20.00
N TYR A 48 19.31 -8.53 -19.44
CA TYR A 48 20.54 -8.70 -20.23
C TYR A 48 20.69 -10.13 -20.79
N TRP A 49 19.96 -11.09 -20.23
CA TRP A 49 19.95 -12.49 -20.67
C TRP A 49 18.76 -12.79 -21.59
N LYS A 50 18.88 -13.83 -22.42
CA LYS A 50 17.85 -14.27 -23.37
C LYS A 50 17.23 -15.59 -22.92
N PHE A 51 15.92 -15.74 -23.06
CA PHE A 51 15.25 -17.01 -22.78
C PHE A 51 15.08 -17.83 -24.07
N SER A 52 15.69 -19.03 -24.12
CA SER A 52 15.62 -19.92 -25.28
C SER A 52 14.19 -20.39 -25.60
N LYS A 53 13.31 -20.48 -24.59
CA LYS A 53 11.92 -20.93 -24.74
C LYS A 53 10.97 -19.86 -25.33
N PHE A 54 11.42 -18.60 -25.45
CA PHE A 54 10.62 -17.46 -25.95
C PHE A 54 11.24 -16.82 -27.21
N GLY A 55 11.79 -17.63 -28.10
CA GLY A 55 12.23 -17.17 -29.43
C GLY A 55 13.30 -16.07 -29.42
N HIS A 56 14.24 -16.11 -28.47
CA HIS A 56 15.37 -15.18 -28.32
C HIS A 56 15.03 -13.70 -28.07
N ASP A 57 13.76 -13.36 -27.93
CA ASP A 57 13.32 -12.02 -27.58
C ASP A 57 13.40 -11.80 -26.06
N ARG A 58 13.86 -10.62 -25.65
CA ARG A 58 14.08 -10.28 -24.24
C ARG A 58 12.77 -9.92 -23.53
N GLN A 59 11.74 -9.49 -24.28
CA GLN A 59 10.50 -8.97 -23.72
C GLN A 59 9.28 -9.90 -23.84
N LYS A 60 9.29 -10.85 -24.78
CA LYS A 60 8.17 -11.82 -24.95
C LYS A 60 7.78 -12.59 -23.70
N CYS A 61 8.73 -12.76 -22.80
CA CYS A 61 8.52 -13.44 -21.53
C CYS A 61 7.66 -12.59 -20.57
N TRP A 62 7.90 -11.28 -20.50
CA TRP A 62 7.10 -10.33 -19.72
C TRP A 62 5.71 -10.19 -20.31
N VAL A 63 5.63 -9.99 -21.62
CA VAL A 63 4.37 -9.96 -22.38
C VAL A 63 3.49 -11.18 -22.11
N ALA A 64 4.06 -12.38 -22.12
CA ALA A 64 3.33 -13.61 -21.82
C ALA A 64 2.85 -13.69 -20.37
N SER A 65 3.60 -13.10 -19.44
CA SER A 65 3.27 -13.11 -18.01
C SER A 65 2.15 -12.13 -17.71
N ASP A 66 2.19 -10.94 -18.29
CA ASP A 66 1.14 -9.92 -18.17
C ASP A 66 -0.17 -10.42 -18.78
N CYS A 67 -0.13 -10.98 -20.00
CA CYS A 67 -1.32 -11.58 -20.63
C CYS A 67 -1.94 -12.70 -19.76
N LEU A 68 -1.12 -13.55 -19.14
CA LEU A 68 -1.61 -14.62 -18.25
C LEU A 68 -2.23 -14.06 -16.95
N PHE A 69 -1.69 -12.96 -16.44
CA PHE A 69 -2.20 -12.30 -15.25
C PHE A 69 -3.52 -11.58 -15.54
N GLU A 70 -3.61 -10.88 -16.66
CA GLU A 70 -4.82 -10.20 -17.15
C GLU A 70 -5.96 -11.21 -17.41
N ALA A 71 -5.64 -12.35 -18.03
CA ALA A 71 -6.59 -13.43 -18.28
C ALA A 71 -6.99 -14.24 -17.02
N ALA A 72 -6.35 -14.02 -15.87
CA ALA A 72 -6.66 -14.73 -14.63
C ALA A 72 -7.81 -14.05 -13.87
N GLY A 73 -8.74 -14.86 -13.31
CA GLY A 73 -9.79 -14.32 -12.44
C GLY A 73 -9.25 -13.69 -11.15
N GLU A 74 -10.02 -12.75 -10.57
CA GLU A 74 -9.61 -11.91 -9.45
C GLU A 74 -9.16 -12.69 -8.20
N SER A 75 -9.85 -13.79 -7.88
CA SER A 75 -9.46 -14.69 -6.79
C SER A 75 -8.08 -15.31 -7.00
N ARG A 76 -7.70 -15.55 -8.26
CA ARG A 76 -6.39 -16.09 -8.63
C ARG A 76 -5.32 -15.00 -8.63
N LYS A 77 -5.65 -13.77 -9.02
CA LYS A 77 -4.76 -12.58 -8.88
C LYS A 77 -4.37 -12.35 -7.42
N GLN A 78 -5.34 -12.39 -6.50
CA GLN A 78 -5.10 -12.28 -5.05
C GLN A 78 -4.25 -13.46 -4.50
N GLN A 79 -4.48 -14.69 -4.99
CA GLN A 79 -3.64 -15.84 -4.64
C GLN A 79 -2.20 -15.66 -5.09
N PHE A 80 -1.95 -15.08 -6.27
CA PHE A 80 -0.60 -14.79 -6.75
C PHE A 80 0.11 -13.77 -5.86
N ALA A 81 -0.57 -12.68 -5.49
CA ALA A 81 -0.05 -11.68 -4.57
C ALA A 81 0.25 -12.28 -3.17
N ALA A 82 -0.69 -13.03 -2.60
CA ALA A 82 -0.52 -13.66 -1.29
C ALA A 82 0.61 -14.71 -1.28
N THR A 83 0.72 -15.53 -2.33
CA THR A 83 1.79 -16.53 -2.46
C THR A 83 3.15 -15.87 -2.54
N ALA A 84 3.26 -14.76 -3.27
CA ALA A 84 4.51 -14.03 -3.38
C ALA A 84 4.89 -13.36 -2.04
N LEU A 85 3.93 -12.88 -1.25
CA LEU A 85 4.14 -12.35 0.11
C LEU A 85 4.63 -13.45 1.07
N VAL A 86 3.90 -14.56 1.16
CA VAL A 86 4.23 -15.69 2.05
C VAL A 86 5.57 -16.32 1.69
N MET A 87 5.87 -16.50 0.40
CA MET A 87 7.10 -17.17 -0.02
C MET A 87 8.33 -16.26 -0.07
N GLY A 88 8.17 -14.93 -0.16
CA GLY A 88 9.29 -13.99 -0.20
C GLY A 88 9.65 -13.35 1.13
N LEU A 89 8.65 -13.00 1.95
CA LEU A 89 8.88 -12.35 3.24
C LEU A 89 9.34 -13.35 4.32
N ILE A 90 8.73 -14.54 4.34
CA ILE A 90 8.97 -15.52 5.41
C ILE A 90 10.43 -16.03 5.46
N PRO A 91 11.11 -16.34 4.33
CA PRO A 91 12.46 -16.88 4.39
C PRO A 91 13.57 -15.86 4.72
N LEU A 92 13.39 -14.58 4.38
CA LEU A 92 14.46 -13.57 4.43
C LEU A 92 14.41 -12.66 5.65
N THR A 93 13.22 -12.32 6.15
CA THR A 93 13.07 -11.41 7.30
C THR A 93 12.64 -12.16 8.55
N LEU A 94 11.67 -13.06 8.43
CA LEU A 94 11.15 -13.85 9.56
C LEU A 94 12.16 -14.87 10.08
N LYS A 95 12.91 -15.56 9.21
CA LYS A 95 14.01 -16.46 9.65
C LYS A 95 15.01 -15.71 10.53
N ASP A 96 15.33 -14.47 10.16
CA ASP A 96 16.39 -13.69 10.77
C ASP A 96 15.97 -12.88 12.00
N VAL A 97 14.70 -12.50 12.09
CA VAL A 97 14.18 -11.71 13.22
C VAL A 97 13.50 -12.58 14.30
N ALA A 98 12.85 -13.70 13.94
CA ALA A 98 11.94 -14.39 14.87
C ALA A 98 12.63 -15.17 16.00
N TRP A 99 13.87 -15.65 15.82
CA TRP A 99 14.56 -16.49 16.82
C TRP A 99 16.07 -16.19 16.92
N PRO A 100 16.47 -15.10 17.58
CA PRO A 100 17.88 -14.72 17.74
C PRO A 100 18.69 -15.76 18.54
N GLU A 101 18.14 -16.27 19.64
CA GLU A 101 18.86 -17.17 20.56
C GLU A 101 19.12 -18.58 19.99
N ARG A 102 18.32 -19.03 19.00
CA ARG A 102 18.45 -20.38 18.40
C ARG A 102 19.55 -20.49 17.33
N ARG A 103 20.28 -19.40 17.07
CA ARG A 103 21.32 -19.33 16.02
C ARG A 103 22.70 -19.77 16.50
N ILE A 104 22.92 -19.73 17.82
CA ILE A 104 24.22 -20.02 18.42
C ILE A 104 24.42 -21.52 18.49
N VAL A 105 25.47 -22.00 17.83
CA VAL A 105 25.87 -23.41 17.88
C VAL A 105 27.19 -23.51 18.62
N HIS A 106 27.16 -24.11 19.81
CA HIS A 106 28.38 -24.36 20.57
C HIS A 106 29.17 -25.52 19.96
N VAL A 107 30.42 -25.26 19.56
CA VAL A 107 31.29 -26.26 18.91
C VAL A 107 32.49 -26.54 19.80
N THR A 108 32.84 -27.83 19.94
CA THR A 108 33.99 -28.27 20.77
C THR A 108 35.34 -27.92 20.15
N LYS A 109 35.41 -27.80 18.82
CA LYS A 109 36.60 -27.40 18.07
C LYS A 109 36.22 -26.40 16.98
N PRO A 110 37.11 -25.47 16.59
CA PRO A 110 36.84 -24.60 15.45
C PRO A 110 36.60 -25.43 14.19
N LEU A 111 35.57 -25.06 13.44
CA LEU A 111 35.20 -25.73 12.19
C LEU A 111 36.26 -25.47 11.10
N PRO A 112 36.45 -26.40 10.15
CA PRO A 112 37.26 -26.15 8.97
C PRO A 112 36.66 -24.99 8.15
N TRP A 113 37.53 -24.20 7.52
CA TRP A 113 37.19 -22.90 6.92
C TRP A 113 35.94 -22.91 6.03
N ILE A 114 35.81 -23.89 5.14
CA ILE A 114 34.68 -24.00 4.20
C ILE A 114 33.37 -24.32 4.95
N CYS A 115 33.42 -25.21 5.95
CA CYS A 115 32.22 -25.58 6.71
C CYS A 115 31.71 -24.41 7.55
N ASP A 116 32.62 -23.59 8.07
CA ASP A 116 32.28 -22.40 8.84
C ASP A 116 31.52 -21.38 7.96
N ILE A 117 32.02 -21.12 6.74
CA ILE A 117 31.35 -20.24 5.77
C ILE A 117 29.94 -20.76 5.42
N LEU A 118 29.79 -22.07 5.19
CA LEU A 118 28.49 -22.67 4.88
C LEU A 118 27.51 -22.54 6.06
N VAL A 119 27.98 -22.75 7.29
CA VAL A 119 27.17 -22.62 8.51
C VAL A 119 26.73 -21.16 8.71
N LEU A 120 27.65 -20.21 8.51
CA LEU A 120 27.36 -18.77 8.57
C LEU A 120 26.36 -18.34 7.50
N ALA A 121 26.50 -18.83 6.27
CA ALA A 121 25.58 -18.53 5.16
C ALA A 121 24.17 -19.09 5.37
N LEU A 122 24.03 -20.19 6.14
CA LEU A 122 22.74 -20.74 6.54
C LEU A 122 22.06 -19.95 7.68
N GLY A 123 22.76 -19.01 8.31
CA GLY A 123 22.24 -18.20 9.42
C GLY A 123 22.69 -18.63 10.82
N LEU A 124 23.61 -19.59 10.92
CA LEU A 124 24.07 -20.14 12.21
C LEU A 124 25.43 -19.54 12.59
N VAL A 125 25.61 -19.24 13.88
CA VAL A 125 26.85 -18.66 14.42
C VAL A 125 27.56 -19.72 15.27
N PRO A 126 28.69 -20.28 14.79
CA PRO A 126 29.45 -21.26 15.56
C PRO A 126 30.32 -20.57 16.62
N LEU A 127 30.08 -20.87 17.90
CA LEU A 127 30.92 -20.40 19.01
C LEU A 127 31.83 -21.54 19.48
N PRO A 128 33.16 -21.44 19.29
CA PRO A 128 34.08 -22.42 19.83
C PRO A 128 34.10 -22.34 21.37
N ALA A 129 34.30 -23.48 22.03
CA ALA A 129 34.51 -23.54 23.47
C ALA A 129 35.76 -22.75 23.90
N ASP A 130 35.68 -22.05 25.04
CA ASP A 130 36.85 -21.45 25.68
C ASP A 130 37.93 -22.51 25.92
N ARG A 131 39.21 -22.14 25.69
CA ARG A 131 40.35 -23.05 25.82
C ARG A 131 40.38 -23.64 27.24
N GLY A 132 40.01 -24.92 27.36
CA GLY A 132 40.11 -25.69 28.61
C GLY A 132 38.79 -26.19 29.22
N ALA A 133 37.61 -25.81 28.71
CA ALA A 133 36.33 -26.16 29.34
C ALA A 133 35.35 -26.93 28.40
N PRO A 134 35.64 -28.17 27.98
CA PRO A 134 34.71 -28.96 27.14
C PRO A 134 33.39 -29.32 27.84
N LEU A 135 33.36 -29.27 29.19
CA LEU A 135 32.17 -29.54 30.00
C LEU A 135 31.11 -28.42 29.87
N SER A 136 31.53 -27.16 29.69
CA SER A 136 30.60 -26.03 29.54
C SER A 136 29.87 -26.08 28.19
N THR A 137 30.55 -26.52 27.12
CA THR A 137 29.96 -26.69 25.78
C THR A 137 28.79 -27.68 25.79
N ARG A 138 28.95 -28.79 26.52
CA ARG A 138 27.91 -29.81 26.65
C ARG A 138 26.71 -29.29 27.44
N GLN A 139 26.95 -28.63 28.57
CA GLN A 139 25.88 -28.07 29.40
C GLN A 139 25.10 -26.98 28.64
N ASN A 140 25.78 -26.07 27.95
CA ASN A 140 25.15 -25.00 27.19
C ASN A 140 24.38 -25.55 25.97
N SER A 141 24.89 -26.59 25.31
CA SER A 141 24.20 -27.26 24.21
C SER A 141 22.99 -28.08 24.65
N GLU A 142 23.05 -28.72 25.83
CA GLU A 142 21.91 -29.46 26.40
C GLU A 142 20.81 -28.51 26.93
N ALA A 143 21.19 -27.32 27.41
CA ALA A 143 20.25 -26.30 27.86
C ALA A 143 19.49 -25.64 26.69
N SER A 144 20.15 -25.45 25.53
CA SER A 144 19.53 -24.77 24.38
C SER A 144 18.72 -25.70 23.47
N ASN A 145 19.02 -27.00 23.41
CA ASN A 145 18.37 -27.91 22.45
C ASN A 145 18.20 -29.36 22.98
N GLY A 146 16.95 -29.81 23.12
CA GLY A 146 16.63 -31.18 23.54
C GLY A 146 17.14 -32.27 22.59
N LEU A 147 17.27 -31.96 21.28
CA LEU A 147 17.87 -32.86 20.29
C LEU A 147 19.38 -33.05 20.52
N ALA A 148 20.09 -32.03 21.02
CA ALA A 148 21.51 -32.15 21.31
C ALA A 148 21.76 -33.16 22.43
N LYS A 149 20.92 -33.17 23.47
CA LYS A 149 20.97 -34.16 24.56
C LYS A 149 20.84 -35.60 24.07
N TYR A 150 20.04 -35.83 23.03
CA TYR A 150 19.90 -37.13 22.39
C TYR A 150 21.10 -37.46 21.50
N ALA A 151 21.59 -36.49 20.71
CA ALA A 151 22.75 -36.64 19.83
C ALA A 151 24.04 -37.05 20.57
N TRP A 152 24.28 -36.50 21.77
CA TRP A 152 25.45 -36.85 22.59
C TRP A 152 25.45 -38.31 23.08
N LYS A 153 24.29 -38.98 23.12
CA LYS A 153 24.16 -40.38 23.53
C LYS A 153 24.26 -41.36 22.35
N MET A 154 24.29 -40.89 21.11
CA MET A 154 24.29 -41.75 19.92
C MET A 154 25.68 -42.30 19.58
N ARG A 155 25.69 -43.51 18.99
CA ARG A 155 26.91 -44.10 18.42
C ARG A 155 27.35 -43.32 17.18
N ARG A 156 28.68 -43.26 16.95
CA ARG A 156 29.27 -42.52 15.80
C ARG A 156 28.72 -42.95 14.44
N LEU A 157 28.41 -44.24 14.26
CA LEU A 157 27.81 -44.75 13.02
C LEU A 157 26.41 -44.18 12.80
N THR A 158 25.58 -44.19 13.85
CA THR A 158 24.23 -43.61 13.83
C THR A 158 24.28 -42.12 13.52
N ILE A 159 25.21 -41.38 14.12
CA ILE A 159 25.39 -39.95 13.84
C ILE A 159 25.71 -39.73 12.35
N ARG A 160 26.62 -40.51 11.75
CA ARG A 160 26.94 -40.40 10.33
C ARG A 160 25.74 -40.67 9.43
N LEU A 161 24.92 -41.67 9.77
CA LEU A 161 23.70 -42.00 9.03
C LEU A 161 22.64 -40.90 9.16
N VAL A 162 22.45 -40.36 10.36
CA VAL A 162 21.52 -39.25 10.61
C VAL A 162 21.96 -38.00 9.85
N VAL A 163 23.25 -37.66 9.87
CA VAL A 163 23.78 -36.53 9.10
C VAL A 163 23.57 -36.75 7.61
N ALA A 164 23.87 -37.95 7.08
CA ALA A 164 23.63 -38.25 5.67
C ALA A 164 22.14 -38.12 5.30
N ALA A 165 21.24 -38.61 6.15
CA ALA A 165 19.79 -38.49 5.94
C ALA A 165 19.32 -37.04 5.98
N LEU A 166 19.80 -36.24 6.93
CA LEU A 166 19.50 -34.80 7.03
C LEU A 166 20.02 -34.02 5.83
N THR A 167 21.22 -34.34 5.34
CA THR A 167 21.76 -33.72 4.12
C THR A 167 20.90 -34.04 2.90
N VAL A 168 20.46 -35.30 2.75
CA VAL A 168 19.54 -35.68 1.66
C VAL A 168 18.22 -34.92 1.79
N CYS A 169 17.63 -34.89 2.99
CA CYS A 169 16.40 -34.15 3.26
C CYS A 169 16.53 -32.66 2.92
N LEU A 170 17.63 -32.02 3.33
CA LEU A 170 17.91 -30.61 3.02
C LEU A 170 18.00 -30.37 1.50
N MET A 171 18.71 -31.25 0.78
CA MET A 171 18.80 -31.16 -0.68
C MET A 171 17.45 -31.38 -1.36
N THR A 172 16.62 -32.29 -0.85
CA THR A 172 15.24 -32.49 -1.32
C THR A 172 14.39 -31.25 -1.06
N CYS A 173 14.53 -30.60 0.10
CA CYS A 173 13.82 -29.35 0.39
C CYS A 173 14.25 -28.22 -0.57
N TYR A 174 15.55 -28.06 -0.84
CA TYR A 174 16.02 -27.09 -1.84
C TYR A 174 15.52 -27.41 -3.24
N ALA A 175 15.49 -28.68 -3.64
CA ALA A 175 14.92 -29.09 -4.92
C ALA A 175 13.41 -28.82 -5.00
N ALA A 176 12.67 -29.08 -3.92
CA ALA A 176 11.24 -28.77 -3.82
C ALA A 176 10.99 -27.27 -3.85
N LEU A 177 11.85 -26.45 -3.24
CA LEU A 177 11.80 -25.00 -3.35
C LEU A 177 11.99 -24.56 -4.80
N VAL A 178 13.03 -25.03 -5.49
CA VAL A 178 13.25 -24.72 -6.92
C VAL A 178 12.06 -25.16 -7.78
N PHE A 179 11.51 -26.35 -7.54
CA PHE A 179 10.31 -26.81 -8.22
C PHE A 179 9.12 -25.87 -7.97
N ASN A 180 8.87 -25.54 -6.71
CA ASN A 180 7.81 -24.60 -6.35
C ASN A 180 8.04 -23.20 -6.96
N GLU A 181 9.28 -22.71 -7.05
CA GLU A 181 9.59 -21.46 -7.74
C GLU A 181 9.31 -21.56 -9.25
N ILE A 182 9.66 -22.67 -9.90
CA ILE A 182 9.42 -22.88 -11.34
C ILE A 182 7.92 -22.97 -11.66
N TYR A 183 7.13 -23.67 -10.84
CA TYR A 183 5.72 -23.95 -11.11
C TYR A 183 4.77 -22.91 -10.51
N SER A 184 5.02 -22.45 -9.27
CA SER A 184 4.14 -21.52 -8.56
C SER A 184 4.47 -20.05 -8.83
N LYS A 185 5.76 -19.69 -9.02
CA LYS A 185 6.14 -18.28 -9.18
C LYS A 185 6.21 -17.81 -10.63
N ARG A 186 6.40 -18.70 -11.62
CA ARG A 186 6.46 -18.29 -13.04
C ARG A 186 5.14 -17.69 -13.55
N SER A 187 4.02 -18.02 -12.92
CA SER A 187 2.70 -17.43 -13.21
C SER A 187 2.44 -16.10 -12.49
N ALA A 188 3.23 -15.77 -11.48
CA ALA A 188 3.07 -14.57 -10.67
C ALA A 188 4.17 -13.55 -10.99
N LEU A 189 5.44 -13.91 -10.81
CA LEU A 189 6.61 -13.00 -10.82
C LEU A 189 7.07 -12.57 -12.22
N GLY A 190 6.37 -13.00 -13.26
CA GLY A 190 6.87 -12.94 -14.62
C GLY A 190 8.25 -13.58 -14.78
N CYS A 191 9.07 -13.02 -15.65
CA CYS A 191 10.31 -13.65 -16.11
C CYS A 191 11.55 -13.32 -15.29
N VAL A 192 11.37 -13.28 -13.97
CA VAL A 192 12.49 -13.25 -13.02
C VAL A 192 13.08 -14.66 -12.92
N VAL A 193 14.39 -14.74 -12.67
CA VAL A 193 15.18 -15.98 -12.59
C VAL A 193 14.44 -17.06 -11.75
N PRO A 194 14.14 -18.24 -12.31
CA PRO A 194 13.21 -19.22 -11.71
C PRO A 194 13.71 -19.92 -10.44
N PHE A 195 14.84 -19.48 -9.88
CA PHE A 195 15.49 -20.03 -8.70
C PHE A 195 15.99 -18.93 -7.76
N PHE A 196 15.29 -17.79 -7.70
CA PHE A 196 15.73 -16.60 -6.97
C PHE A 196 16.02 -16.86 -5.49
N ILE A 197 15.15 -17.57 -4.74
CA ILE A 197 15.40 -17.87 -3.32
C ILE A 197 16.68 -18.70 -3.17
N THR A 198 16.83 -19.72 -4.01
CA THR A 198 18.02 -20.60 -3.97
C THR A 198 19.29 -19.84 -4.34
N ALA A 199 19.23 -18.97 -5.36
CA ALA A 199 20.34 -18.08 -5.72
C ALA A 199 20.67 -17.12 -4.58
N TRP A 200 19.68 -16.62 -3.85
CA TRP A 200 19.88 -15.70 -2.74
C TRP A 200 20.65 -16.32 -1.57
N TYR A 201 20.47 -17.63 -1.31
CA TYR A 201 21.31 -18.38 -0.38
C TYR A 201 22.75 -18.56 -0.87
N ILE A 202 22.97 -18.60 -2.19
CA ILE A 202 24.33 -18.62 -2.77
C ILE A 202 24.99 -17.25 -2.60
N VAL A 203 24.25 -16.15 -2.80
CA VAL A 203 24.74 -14.79 -2.58
C VAL A 203 25.17 -14.58 -1.12
N ALA A 204 24.51 -15.25 -0.15
CA ALA A 204 24.88 -15.22 1.27
C ALA A 204 26.30 -15.73 1.57
N LEU A 205 26.92 -16.51 0.67
CA LEU A 205 28.31 -16.97 0.83
C LEU A 205 29.31 -15.81 0.80
N VAL A 206 28.98 -14.69 0.15
CA VAL A 206 29.84 -13.50 0.07
C VAL A 206 30.00 -12.83 1.44
N PRO A 207 28.92 -12.36 2.12
CA PRO A 207 29.05 -11.77 3.45
C PRO A 207 29.58 -12.77 4.47
N ALA A 208 29.24 -14.06 4.38
CA ALA A 208 29.79 -15.11 5.24
C ALA A 208 31.31 -15.26 5.10
N SER A 209 31.83 -15.18 3.87
CA SER A 209 33.28 -15.23 3.61
C SER A 209 33.99 -14.02 4.21
N ILE A 210 33.42 -12.82 4.06
CA ILE A 210 33.95 -11.58 4.64
C ILE A 210 33.99 -11.68 6.17
N HIS A 211 32.88 -12.11 6.79
CA HIS A 211 32.79 -12.33 8.23
C HIS A 211 33.91 -13.25 8.72
N LYS A 212 34.12 -14.41 8.05
CA LYS A 212 35.15 -15.36 8.47
C LYS A 212 36.57 -14.81 8.34
N ILE A 213 36.86 -14.04 7.30
CA ILE A 213 38.18 -13.42 7.09
C ILE A 213 38.49 -12.42 8.22
N PHE A 214 37.53 -11.56 8.58
CA PHE A 214 37.71 -10.58 9.66
C PHE A 214 37.78 -11.23 11.03
N ALA A 215 36.97 -12.26 11.31
CA ALA A 215 37.08 -13.05 12.53
C ALA A 215 38.46 -13.73 12.66
N GLY A 216 39.00 -14.23 11.55
CA GLY A 216 40.37 -14.78 11.49
C GLY A 216 41.43 -13.74 11.80
N ARG A 217 41.36 -12.56 11.15
CA ARG A 217 42.28 -11.43 11.41
C ARG A 217 42.23 -10.96 12.86
N ARG A 218 41.05 -10.91 13.47
CA ARG A 218 40.89 -10.56 14.89
C ARG A 218 41.58 -11.59 15.77
N LYS A 219 41.33 -12.88 15.56
CA LYS A 219 41.98 -13.95 16.32
C LYS A 219 43.51 -13.89 16.21
N THR A 220 44.06 -13.69 15.01
CA THR A 220 45.51 -13.54 14.83
C THR A 220 46.06 -12.27 15.49
N ARG A 221 45.30 -11.17 15.51
CA ARG A 221 45.69 -9.95 16.23
C ARG A 221 45.73 -10.17 17.74
N PHE A 222 44.74 -10.87 18.29
CA PHE A 222 44.69 -11.25 19.69
C PHE A 222 45.84 -12.21 20.06
N GLU A 223 46.09 -13.24 19.26
CA GLU A 223 47.20 -14.18 19.49
C GLU A 223 48.57 -13.48 19.43
N ARG A 224 48.74 -12.43 18.61
CA ARG A 224 49.95 -11.58 18.64
C ARG A 224 50.05 -10.74 19.90
N LEU A 225 48.93 -10.18 20.38
CA LEU A 225 48.90 -9.38 21.62
C LEU A 225 49.13 -10.25 22.86
N GLU A 226 48.75 -11.53 22.84
CA GLU A 226 49.07 -12.50 23.90
C GLU A 226 50.53 -12.99 23.85
N GLN A 227 51.20 -12.90 22.70
CA GLN A 227 52.58 -13.37 22.50
C GLN A 227 53.65 -12.31 22.74
N GLU A 228 53.31 -11.03 22.88
CA GLU A 228 54.27 -10.06 23.42
C GLU A 228 54.49 -10.39 24.90
N PRO A 229 55.70 -10.84 25.31
CA PRO A 229 55.95 -11.09 26.71
C PRO A 229 55.88 -9.76 27.47
N ASP A 230 55.15 -9.78 28.58
CA ASP A 230 54.98 -8.72 29.58
C ASP A 230 56.31 -8.40 30.31
N THR A 231 57.41 -8.25 29.58
CA THR A 231 58.75 -7.97 30.13
C THR A 231 58.86 -6.54 30.65
N SER A 232 58.03 -5.58 30.20
CA SER A 232 58.14 -4.19 30.63
C SER A 232 57.27 -3.82 31.84
N VAL A 233 56.17 -4.54 32.10
CA VAL A 233 55.22 -4.20 33.18
C VAL A 233 55.60 -4.85 34.50
N THR A 234 56.12 -6.09 34.46
CA THR A 234 56.46 -6.85 35.67
C THR A 234 57.75 -6.35 36.36
N GLU A 235 58.63 -5.70 35.61
CA GLU A 235 59.91 -5.17 36.12
C GLU A 235 59.75 -3.79 36.77
N GLN A 236 58.82 -2.96 36.27
CA GLN A 236 58.50 -1.66 36.89
C GLN A 236 57.74 -1.80 38.23
N LEU A 237 56.94 -2.85 38.41
CA LEU A 237 56.19 -3.09 39.65
C LEU A 237 57.05 -3.63 40.81
N ARG A 238 58.25 -4.17 40.55
CA ARG A 238 59.18 -4.60 41.62
C ARG A 238 60.06 -3.48 42.17
N ALA A 239 60.19 -2.35 41.46
CA ALA A 239 61.16 -1.30 41.80
C ALA A 239 60.64 -0.23 42.77
N ASN A 240 59.36 -0.24 43.16
CA ASN A 240 58.79 0.81 44.03
C ASN A 240 57.79 0.25 45.06
N PRO A 241 58.20 0.02 46.32
CA PRO A 241 57.32 -0.53 47.35
C PRO A 241 56.50 0.53 48.11
N PHE A 242 56.30 1.74 47.56
CA PHE A 242 55.58 2.81 48.27
C PHE A 242 54.77 3.71 47.33
N VAL A 243 53.50 3.35 47.06
CA VAL A 243 52.50 4.28 46.54
C VAL A 243 51.14 3.96 47.17
N GLY A 244 50.62 4.91 47.96
CA GLY A 244 49.27 4.90 48.51
C GLY A 244 48.20 5.23 47.46
N PRO A 245 46.90 5.20 47.82
CA PRO A 245 45.81 5.03 46.88
C PRO A 245 45.35 6.34 46.22
N GLN A 246 46.21 7.01 45.44
CA GLN A 246 45.81 8.15 44.59
C GLN A 246 46.76 8.33 43.40
N SER A 247 46.55 7.57 42.32
CA SER A 247 46.96 7.92 40.94
C SER A 247 46.61 6.78 39.98
N GLN A 248 45.38 6.77 39.47
CA GLN A 248 44.88 5.74 38.54
C GLN A 248 44.75 6.25 37.09
N ASP A 249 45.42 7.35 36.74
CA ASP A 249 45.28 8.02 35.43
C ASP A 249 46.50 7.94 34.51
N SER A 250 47.55 7.19 34.87
CA SER A 250 48.73 7.02 34.00
C SER A 250 49.09 5.56 33.80
N LEU A 251 48.18 4.80 33.18
CA LEU A 251 48.53 3.57 32.47
C LEU A 251 48.63 3.91 30.97
N PRO A 252 49.68 3.43 30.27
CA PRO A 252 49.84 3.69 28.85
C PRO A 252 48.59 3.25 28.08
N GLU A 253 48.20 4.02 27.06
CA GLU A 253 46.96 3.83 26.27
C GLU A 253 46.82 2.39 25.72
N ILE A 254 47.94 1.69 25.54
CA ILE A 254 48.03 0.28 25.14
C ILE A 254 47.51 -0.65 26.24
N ALA A 255 47.82 -0.39 27.51
CA ALA A 255 47.31 -1.14 28.65
C ALA A 255 45.81 -0.90 28.85
N ASN A 256 45.31 0.32 28.60
CA ASN A 256 43.87 0.60 28.60
C ASN A 256 43.14 -0.06 27.44
N LYS A 257 43.75 -0.14 26.25
CA LYS A 257 43.21 -0.94 25.12
C LYS A 257 43.22 -2.44 25.43
N ALA A 258 44.28 -2.97 26.04
CA ALA A 258 44.34 -4.37 26.45
C ALA A 258 43.37 -4.71 27.61
N LEU A 259 43.16 -3.79 28.56
CA LEU A 259 42.17 -3.89 29.63
C LEU A 259 40.73 -3.74 29.13
N ALA A 260 40.46 -2.85 28.17
CA ALA A 260 39.17 -2.72 27.51
C ALA A 260 38.82 -3.99 26.73
N ILE A 261 39.82 -4.61 26.10
CA ILE A 261 39.70 -5.89 25.42
C ILE A 261 39.47 -7.05 26.43
N ARG A 262 40.21 -7.12 27.54
CA ARG A 262 39.97 -8.12 28.61
C ARG A 262 38.62 -7.94 29.32
N ARG A 263 38.12 -6.71 29.42
CA ARG A 263 36.79 -6.42 30.00
C ARG A 263 35.65 -7.00 29.16
N CYS A 264 35.87 -7.29 27.87
CA CYS A 264 34.89 -7.99 27.03
C CYS A 264 34.86 -9.51 27.24
N GLU A 265 35.88 -10.13 27.83
CA GLU A 265 35.92 -11.59 28.10
C GLU A 265 35.37 -11.95 29.49
N GLY A 266 35.34 -10.99 30.42
CA GLY A 266 34.75 -11.15 31.76
C GLY A 266 33.25 -10.94 31.79
N GLY A 267 32.47 -11.64 30.96
CA GLY A 267 31.02 -11.75 31.08
C GLY A 267 30.25 -10.42 31.04
N CYS A 268 29.92 -9.95 29.83
CA CYS A 268 28.69 -9.17 29.64
C CYS A 268 27.48 -10.09 29.88
N ARG A 269 27.17 -10.36 31.16
CA ARG A 269 25.83 -10.82 31.57
C ARG A 269 24.86 -9.68 31.24
N GLY A 270 24.16 -9.79 30.11
CA GLY A 270 23.00 -8.95 29.79
C GLY A 270 23.04 -8.17 28.48
N THR A 271 24.02 -8.35 27.59
CA THR A 271 23.92 -7.77 26.24
C THR A 271 23.06 -8.69 25.37
N ALA A 272 21.86 -8.22 25.05
CA ALA A 272 20.95 -8.87 24.12
C ALA A 272 21.73 -9.26 22.85
N VAL A 273 21.80 -10.57 22.56
CA VAL A 273 22.37 -11.08 21.32
C VAL A 273 21.57 -10.45 20.19
N SER A 274 22.21 -9.60 19.39
CA SER A 274 21.53 -8.92 18.30
C SER A 274 20.97 -9.94 17.32
N ALA A 275 19.73 -9.73 16.88
CA ALA A 275 19.06 -10.61 15.92
C ALA A 275 19.74 -10.63 14.53
N VAL A 276 20.54 -9.59 14.24
CA VAL A 276 21.16 -9.36 12.94
C VAL A 276 22.55 -10.00 12.89
N GLN A 277 22.80 -10.82 11.87
CA GLN A 277 24.10 -11.45 11.67
C GLN A 277 25.20 -10.40 11.51
N GLY A 278 26.25 -10.51 12.33
CA GLY A 278 27.41 -9.62 12.27
C GLY A 278 27.21 -8.25 12.93
N ALA A 279 26.13 -8.02 13.68
CA ALA A 279 25.91 -6.75 14.39
C ALA A 279 27.01 -6.43 15.43
N ASP A 280 27.55 -7.45 16.08
CA ASP A 280 28.64 -7.29 17.07
C ASP A 280 30.04 -7.36 16.43
N GLU A 281 30.13 -7.30 15.09
CA GLU A 281 31.37 -7.42 14.33
C GLU A 281 31.89 -6.08 13.80
N ASP A 282 33.09 -6.09 13.21
CA ASP A 282 33.70 -4.88 12.63
C ASP A 282 32.79 -4.29 11.52
N TRP A 283 32.85 -2.97 11.34
CA TRP A 283 32.02 -2.24 10.37
C TRP A 283 31.98 -2.83 8.94
N PRO A 284 33.04 -3.45 8.37
CA PRO A 284 32.96 -4.05 7.03
C PRO A 284 32.05 -5.27 6.97
N VAL A 285 31.98 -6.03 8.07
CA VAL A 285 31.12 -7.21 8.21
C VAL A 285 29.67 -6.76 8.36
N GLN A 286 29.42 -5.75 9.19
CA GLN A 286 28.11 -5.12 9.34
C GLN A 286 27.59 -4.59 8.00
N MET A 287 28.44 -3.90 7.23
CA MET A 287 28.08 -3.35 5.92
C MET A 287 27.78 -4.44 4.90
N ALA A 288 28.56 -5.53 4.87
CA ALA A 288 28.33 -6.63 3.94
C ALA A 288 26.98 -7.34 4.18
N TRP A 289 26.65 -7.61 5.45
CA TRP A 289 25.34 -8.16 5.83
C TRP A 289 24.22 -7.13 5.62
N GLY A 290 24.45 -5.86 5.90
CA GLY A 290 23.49 -4.78 5.65
C GLY A 290 23.12 -4.66 4.17
N ILE A 291 24.10 -4.66 3.27
CA ILE A 291 23.87 -4.65 1.82
C ILE A 291 23.10 -5.89 1.38
N TYR A 292 23.44 -7.06 1.92
CA TYR A 292 22.69 -8.30 1.66
C TYR A 292 21.21 -8.13 2.04
N TYR A 293 20.90 -7.79 3.29
CA TYR A 293 19.49 -7.64 3.71
C TYR A 293 18.73 -6.53 2.96
N ILE A 294 19.37 -5.37 2.71
CA ILE A 294 18.76 -4.26 1.97
C ILE A 294 18.48 -4.65 0.53
N ALA A 295 19.44 -5.26 -0.17
CA ALA A 295 19.25 -5.68 -1.56
C ALA A 295 18.16 -6.75 -1.68
N GLY A 296 18.11 -7.70 -0.74
CA GLY A 296 17.05 -8.72 -0.71
C GLY A 296 15.67 -8.11 -0.50
N THR A 297 15.57 -7.13 0.40
CA THR A 297 14.32 -6.40 0.67
C THR A 297 13.91 -5.55 -0.52
N LEU A 298 14.83 -4.80 -1.15
CA LEU A 298 14.54 -3.95 -2.30
C LEU A 298 14.08 -4.75 -3.52
N ILE A 299 14.76 -5.84 -3.85
CA ILE A 299 14.37 -6.73 -4.95
C ILE A 299 12.99 -7.33 -4.69
N PHE A 300 12.69 -7.67 -3.43
CA PHE A 300 11.38 -8.16 -3.05
C PHE A 300 10.28 -7.08 -3.11
N THR A 301 10.55 -5.87 -2.61
CA THR A 301 9.59 -4.76 -2.67
C THR A 301 9.33 -4.30 -4.10
N SER A 302 10.34 -4.32 -4.98
CA SER A 302 10.13 -4.02 -6.41
C SER A 302 9.28 -5.07 -7.10
N ILE A 303 9.43 -6.33 -6.70
CA ILE A 303 8.59 -7.42 -7.17
C ILE A 303 7.13 -7.21 -6.70
N MET A 304 6.89 -6.74 -5.47
CA MET A 304 5.55 -6.48 -4.94
C MET A 304 4.90 -5.22 -5.50
N ALA A 305 5.65 -4.13 -5.66
CA ALA A 305 5.13 -2.86 -6.17
C ALA A 305 4.61 -2.97 -7.62
N THR A 306 5.13 -3.90 -8.42
CA THR A 306 4.59 -4.20 -9.74
C THR A 306 3.22 -4.91 -9.70
N TYR A 307 2.83 -5.57 -8.61
CA TYR A 307 1.48 -6.17 -8.49
C TYR A 307 0.43 -5.19 -7.98
N ASP A 308 0.80 -4.31 -7.05
CA ASP A 308 -0.19 -3.46 -6.36
C ASP A 308 -0.68 -2.30 -7.24
N HIS A 309 0.09 -1.94 -8.28
CA HIS A 309 -0.26 -0.84 -9.17
C HIS A 309 -1.39 -1.18 -10.17
N TYR A 310 -1.74 -2.47 -10.34
CA TYR A 310 -2.81 -2.91 -11.23
C TYR A 310 -4.13 -3.26 -10.51
N THR A 311 -4.11 -3.46 -9.19
CA THR A 311 -5.32 -3.81 -8.40
C THR A 311 -6.23 -2.62 -8.10
N SER A 312 -5.78 -1.37 -8.32
CA SER A 312 -6.56 -0.17 -7.97
C SER A 312 -7.24 0.54 -9.13
N ILE A 313 -7.02 0.11 -10.39
CA ILE A 313 -7.50 0.84 -11.58
C ILE A 313 -8.61 0.09 -12.34
N GLU A 314 -8.69 -1.24 -12.32
CA GLU A 314 -9.70 -2.00 -13.11
C GLU A 314 -10.93 -2.50 -12.32
N PHE A 315 -10.94 -2.36 -10.99
CA PHE A 315 -12.04 -2.87 -10.15
C PHE A 315 -13.37 -2.10 -10.32
N LEU A 316 -13.35 -0.90 -10.91
CA LEU A 316 -14.59 -0.11 -11.13
C LEU A 316 -15.24 -0.36 -12.50
N ASP A 317 -14.50 -0.75 -13.54
CA ASP A 317 -15.08 -0.88 -14.89
C ASP A 317 -15.64 -2.29 -15.19
N SER A 318 -15.12 -3.36 -14.56
CA SER A 318 -15.46 -4.74 -14.95
C SER A 318 -16.69 -5.33 -14.23
N VAL A 319 -17.12 -4.79 -13.08
CA VAL A 319 -18.31 -5.31 -12.37
C VAL A 319 -19.62 -4.74 -12.94
N MET A 320 -19.56 -3.70 -13.77
CA MET A 320 -20.74 -3.00 -14.28
C MET A 320 -21.17 -3.37 -15.71
N SER A 321 -20.48 -4.30 -16.39
CA SER A 321 -20.80 -4.63 -17.79
C SER A 321 -21.54 -5.95 -17.99
N ASN A 322 -22.62 -6.16 -17.23
CA ASN A 322 -23.74 -6.93 -17.78
C ASN A 322 -25.08 -6.47 -17.17
N THR A 323 -25.76 -5.60 -17.93
CA THR A 323 -27.15 -5.18 -17.76
C THR A 323 -27.51 -4.55 -16.41
N GLN A 324 -26.91 -3.40 -16.06
CA GLN A 324 -27.30 -2.64 -14.87
C GLN A 324 -27.56 -1.17 -15.22
N SER A 325 -28.67 -0.64 -14.70
CA SER A 325 -28.96 0.79 -14.70
C SER A 325 -27.79 1.56 -14.09
N PRO A 326 -27.50 2.80 -14.55
CA PRO A 326 -26.46 3.66 -13.95
C PRO A 326 -26.77 4.02 -12.48
N PHE A 327 -27.99 3.72 -12.02
CA PHE A 327 -28.46 3.92 -10.66
C PHE A 327 -28.39 2.63 -9.83
N TYR A 328 -27.96 2.75 -8.58
CA TYR A 328 -27.93 1.70 -7.57
C TYR A 328 -29.33 1.19 -7.21
N VAL A 329 -30.32 2.09 -7.19
CA VAL A 329 -31.75 1.79 -6.98
C VAL A 329 -32.57 2.41 -8.12
N PRO A 330 -33.64 1.75 -8.61
CA PRO A 330 -34.56 2.35 -9.57
C PRO A 330 -35.06 3.73 -9.10
N VAL A 331 -35.01 4.70 -10.00
CA VAL A 331 -35.34 6.11 -9.70
C VAL A 331 -36.75 6.40 -10.20
N ASP A 332 -37.62 6.82 -9.29
CA ASP A 332 -38.96 7.32 -9.61
C ASP A 332 -38.93 8.86 -9.67
N LEU A 333 -39.15 9.44 -10.86
CA LEU A 333 -39.16 10.89 -11.05
C LEU A 333 -40.20 11.59 -10.17
N SER A 334 -41.35 10.96 -9.91
CA SER A 334 -42.43 11.55 -9.13
C SER A 334 -42.05 11.78 -7.65
N ALA A 335 -41.09 11.00 -7.15
CA ALA A 335 -40.51 11.09 -5.81
C ALA A 335 -39.08 11.65 -5.82
N THR A 336 -38.70 12.39 -6.87
CA THR A 336 -37.35 12.96 -7.05
C THR A 336 -37.34 14.48 -6.86
N ALA A 337 -36.32 15.00 -6.16
CA ALA A 337 -36.05 16.43 -6.09
C ALA A 337 -34.70 16.79 -6.73
N LEU A 338 -34.67 17.86 -7.53
CA LEU A 338 -33.45 18.50 -8.01
C LEU A 338 -33.01 19.56 -7.00
N ILE A 339 -31.84 19.38 -6.40
CA ILE A 339 -31.23 20.35 -5.48
C ILE A 339 -30.05 21.01 -6.17
N ILE A 340 -30.15 22.32 -6.37
CA ILE A 340 -29.13 23.17 -6.96
C ILE A 340 -28.46 23.93 -5.82
N SER A 341 -27.24 23.54 -5.47
CA SER A 341 -26.54 24.05 -4.30
C SER A 341 -25.53 25.15 -4.65
N ASP A 342 -25.67 26.32 -4.03
CA ASP A 342 -24.75 27.46 -4.08
C ASP A 342 -24.29 27.88 -5.50
N VAL A 343 -25.17 27.70 -6.49
CA VAL A 343 -24.98 28.27 -7.83
C VAL A 343 -25.31 29.77 -7.75
N GLN A 344 -24.36 30.53 -7.23
CA GLN A 344 -24.49 31.96 -6.98
C GLN A 344 -23.45 32.72 -7.82
N THR A 345 -23.83 33.91 -8.28
CA THR A 345 -22.97 34.77 -9.13
C THR A 345 -21.62 35.10 -8.48
N GLN A 346 -21.56 35.20 -7.15
CA GLN A 346 -20.33 35.44 -6.39
C GLN A 346 -19.37 34.25 -6.44
N ILE A 347 -19.90 33.02 -6.32
CA ILE A 347 -19.10 31.79 -6.31
C ILE A 347 -18.64 31.46 -7.73
N LEU A 348 -19.53 31.66 -8.71
CA LEU A 348 -19.23 31.54 -10.14
C LEU A 348 -18.18 32.56 -10.60
N GLY A 349 -18.15 33.76 -10.01
CA GLY A 349 -17.20 34.82 -10.33
C GLY A 349 -15.71 34.42 -10.18
N ARG A 350 -15.42 33.33 -9.46
CA ARG A 350 -14.07 32.77 -9.32
C ARG A 350 -13.57 32.04 -10.58
N PHE A 351 -14.47 31.59 -11.44
CA PHE A 351 -14.16 30.81 -12.63
C PHE A 351 -14.02 31.71 -13.87
N PRO A 352 -13.29 31.29 -14.91
CA PRO A 352 -13.28 31.98 -16.20
C PRO A 352 -14.68 32.04 -16.83
N LYS A 353 -15.00 33.14 -17.52
CA LYS A 353 -16.34 33.37 -18.12
C LYS A 353 -16.81 32.26 -19.08
N HIS A 354 -15.89 31.62 -19.81
CA HIS A 354 -16.24 30.55 -20.74
C HIS A 354 -16.73 29.30 -20.01
N ILE A 355 -16.05 28.91 -18.92
CA ILE A 355 -16.44 27.77 -18.06
C ILE A 355 -17.78 28.06 -17.38
N GLN A 356 -17.99 29.30 -16.91
CA GLN A 356 -19.28 29.70 -16.33
C GLN A 356 -20.43 29.51 -17.33
N ALA A 357 -20.25 29.94 -18.58
CA ALA A 357 -21.29 29.83 -19.61
C ALA A 357 -21.59 28.37 -19.96
N GLU A 358 -20.57 27.53 -20.07
CA GLU A 358 -20.71 26.08 -20.31
C GLU A 358 -21.46 25.41 -19.16
N TYR A 359 -21.03 25.64 -17.92
CA TYR A 359 -21.66 25.11 -16.71
C TYR A 359 -23.13 25.54 -16.56
N LEU A 360 -23.43 26.82 -16.77
CA LEU A 360 -24.81 27.33 -16.74
C LEU A 360 -25.67 26.70 -17.84
N SER A 361 -25.12 26.46 -19.03
CA SER A 361 -25.85 25.79 -20.12
C SER A 361 -26.23 24.35 -19.75
N THR A 362 -25.33 23.62 -19.09
CA THR A 362 -25.55 22.26 -18.58
C THR A 362 -26.64 22.25 -17.51
N LEU A 363 -26.56 23.16 -16.53
CA LEU A 363 -27.59 23.30 -15.50
C LEU A 363 -28.96 23.67 -16.07
N LEU A 364 -29.01 24.58 -17.05
CA LEU A 364 -30.26 24.96 -17.70
C LEU A 364 -30.94 23.78 -18.40
N ARG A 365 -30.17 22.91 -19.05
CA ARG A 365 -30.72 21.68 -19.66
C ARG A 365 -31.39 20.81 -18.61
N LEU A 366 -30.75 20.61 -17.46
CA LEU A 366 -31.28 19.80 -16.37
C LEU A 366 -32.51 20.45 -15.71
N VAL A 367 -32.46 21.76 -15.43
CA VAL A 367 -33.59 22.50 -14.86
C VAL A 367 -34.80 22.48 -15.79
N ASN A 368 -34.59 22.71 -17.09
CA ASN A 368 -35.68 22.69 -18.06
C ASN A 368 -36.28 21.28 -18.20
N PHE A 369 -35.48 20.22 -18.12
CA PHE A 369 -35.99 18.85 -18.06
C PHE A 369 -36.94 18.68 -16.88
N PHE A 370 -36.53 19.05 -15.66
CA PHE A 370 -37.39 18.94 -14.48
C PHE A 370 -38.65 19.84 -14.58
N ARG A 371 -38.54 21.05 -15.14
CA ARG A 371 -39.70 21.93 -15.37
C ARG A 371 -40.73 21.30 -16.30
N ILE A 372 -40.29 20.64 -17.39
CA ILE A 372 -41.16 19.91 -18.32
C ILE A 372 -41.82 18.72 -17.60
N GLN A 373 -41.06 17.97 -16.81
CA GLN A 373 -41.59 16.82 -16.07
C GLN A 373 -42.64 17.23 -15.03
N ILE A 374 -42.40 18.33 -14.32
CA ILE A 374 -43.37 18.92 -13.38
C ILE A 374 -44.66 19.31 -14.11
N ALA A 375 -44.56 19.98 -15.26
CA ALA A 375 -45.72 20.36 -16.05
C ALA A 375 -46.54 19.14 -16.52
N HIS A 376 -45.87 18.08 -16.96
CA HIS A 376 -46.51 16.82 -17.36
C HIS A 376 -47.26 16.15 -16.19
N HIS A 377 -46.59 16.00 -15.03
CA HIS A 377 -47.20 15.42 -13.85
C HIS A 377 -48.38 16.24 -13.33
N ARG A 378 -48.27 17.58 -13.34
CA ARG A 378 -49.36 18.48 -12.94
C ARG A 378 -50.55 18.41 -13.89
N ALA A 379 -50.34 18.27 -15.19
CA ALA A 379 -51.42 18.05 -16.15
C ALA A 379 -52.18 16.73 -15.87
N ASN A 380 -51.45 15.66 -15.54
CA ASN A 380 -52.04 14.35 -15.20
C ASN A 380 -52.77 14.34 -13.85
N ILE A 381 -52.39 15.22 -12.91
CA ILE A 381 -53.08 15.36 -11.63
C ILE A 381 -54.40 16.13 -11.78
N LEU A 382 -54.43 17.16 -12.62
CA LEU A 382 -55.65 17.94 -12.90
C LEU A 382 -56.75 17.08 -13.55
N THR A 383 -56.40 16.08 -14.36
CA THR A 383 -57.37 15.15 -14.94
C THR A 383 -57.97 14.20 -13.91
N ASN A 384 -57.24 13.89 -12.83
CA ASN A 384 -57.63 12.95 -11.78
C ASN A 384 -58.29 13.60 -10.55
N ASN A 385 -58.52 14.93 -10.56
CA ASN A 385 -59.26 15.68 -9.53
C ASN A 385 -58.67 15.59 -8.10
N SER A 386 -57.36 15.37 -7.96
CA SER A 386 -56.66 15.31 -6.67
C SER A 386 -55.76 16.53 -6.46
N ASN A 387 -56.06 17.38 -5.48
CA ASN A 387 -55.21 18.53 -5.11
C ASN A 387 -54.05 18.14 -4.18
N SER A 388 -53.24 17.13 -4.54
CA SER A 388 -52.07 16.73 -3.76
C SER A 388 -50.78 17.33 -4.32
N ASN A 389 -49.90 17.81 -3.44
CA ASN A 389 -48.51 18.16 -3.75
C ASN A 389 -47.56 16.94 -3.74
N ALA A 390 -48.11 15.74 -3.55
CA ALA A 390 -47.39 14.49 -3.64
C ALA A 390 -47.25 14.05 -5.11
N ASN A 391 -46.21 13.26 -5.40
CA ASN A 391 -45.92 12.66 -6.71
C ASN A 391 -45.64 13.67 -7.84
N VAL A 392 -45.05 14.81 -7.47
CA VAL A 392 -44.55 15.81 -8.44
C VAL A 392 -43.10 16.11 -8.08
N PRO A 393 -42.17 16.09 -9.05
CA PRO A 393 -40.79 16.46 -8.80
C PRO A 393 -40.67 17.87 -8.18
N LEU A 394 -39.63 18.09 -7.40
CA LEU A 394 -39.38 19.38 -6.74
C LEU A 394 -38.04 19.96 -7.20
N ILE A 395 -38.00 21.22 -7.61
CA ILE A 395 -36.75 21.97 -7.86
C ILE A 395 -36.48 22.85 -6.65
N VAL A 396 -35.28 22.75 -6.07
CA VAL A 396 -34.85 23.55 -4.93
C VAL A 396 -33.55 24.27 -5.27
N HIS A 397 -33.62 25.59 -5.33
CA HIS A 397 -32.44 26.47 -5.37
C HIS A 397 -32.00 26.74 -3.94
N HIS A 398 -30.92 26.09 -3.53
CA HIS A 398 -30.41 26.15 -2.17
C HIS A 398 -29.15 27.01 -2.13
N THR A 399 -29.22 28.17 -1.50
CA THR A 399 -28.14 29.17 -1.56
C THR A 399 -27.75 29.66 -0.18
N LEU A 400 -26.48 30.04 -0.01
CA LEU A 400 -25.98 30.73 1.16
C LEU A 400 -26.11 32.25 0.95
N PRO A 401 -27.13 32.94 1.49
CA PRO A 401 -27.26 34.38 1.34
C PRO A 401 -26.13 35.09 2.08
N PHE A 402 -25.14 35.58 1.32
CA PHE A 402 -24.02 36.34 1.87
C PHE A 402 -24.46 37.73 2.34
N ASN A 403 -23.73 38.26 3.31
CA ASN A 403 -23.93 39.58 3.92
C ASN A 403 -25.20 39.73 4.79
N ILE A 404 -26.04 38.69 4.91
CA ILE A 404 -27.20 38.72 5.81
C ILE A 404 -26.76 38.98 7.25
N ASN A 405 -27.34 40.00 7.91
CA ASN A 405 -26.91 40.45 9.23
C ASN A 405 -25.39 40.68 9.32
N ARG A 406 -24.75 41.17 8.25
CA ARG A 406 -23.29 41.33 8.14
C ARG A 406 -22.50 40.04 8.45
N ASN A 407 -23.00 38.89 7.97
CA ASN A 407 -22.41 37.57 8.18
C ASN A 407 -22.26 37.16 9.66
N ALA A 408 -23.13 37.65 10.55
CA ALA A 408 -23.08 37.32 11.98
C ALA A 408 -23.23 35.81 12.29
N PHE A 409 -23.74 35.02 11.35
CA PHE A 409 -23.87 33.57 11.47
C PHE A 409 -22.52 32.82 11.38
N VAL A 410 -21.46 33.48 10.89
CA VAL A 410 -20.15 32.87 10.68
C VAL A 410 -19.36 32.89 11.98
N SER A 411 -19.30 31.75 12.67
CA SER A 411 -18.55 31.61 13.92
C SER A 411 -17.04 31.86 13.72
N PRO A 412 -16.37 32.61 14.62
CA PRO A 412 -14.93 32.86 14.54
C PRO A 412 -14.09 31.58 14.72
N TYR A 413 -14.68 30.52 15.27
CA TYR A 413 -14.06 29.21 15.41
C TYR A 413 -14.18 28.34 14.16
N ASN A 414 -15.02 28.74 13.20
CA ASN A 414 -15.20 28.03 11.95
C ASN A 414 -14.14 28.47 10.94
N LYS A 415 -13.47 27.52 10.28
CA LYS A 415 -12.51 27.82 9.21
C LYS A 415 -13.16 28.55 8.02
N LEU A 416 -14.47 28.41 7.83
CA LEU A 416 -15.25 29.18 6.85
C LEU A 416 -15.14 30.69 7.08
N ALA A 417 -14.89 31.16 8.31
CA ALA A 417 -14.72 32.59 8.59
C ALA A 417 -13.57 33.21 7.78
N LYS A 418 -12.48 32.47 7.57
CA LYS A 418 -11.36 32.94 6.74
C LYS A 418 -11.77 33.04 5.27
N TRP A 419 -12.53 32.07 4.80
CA TRP A 419 -13.00 32.02 3.41
C TRP A 419 -14.00 33.13 3.10
N VAL A 420 -15.02 33.33 3.94
CA VAL A 420 -16.00 34.42 3.78
C VAL A 420 -15.30 35.78 3.81
N LYS A 421 -14.33 35.99 4.71
CA LYS A 421 -13.55 37.23 4.76
C LYS A 421 -12.70 37.45 3.51
N SER A 422 -12.21 36.38 2.88
CA SER A 422 -11.49 36.47 1.60
C SER A 422 -12.40 36.94 0.47
N LEU A 423 -13.65 36.48 0.44
CA LEU A 423 -14.65 36.92 -0.54
C LEU A 423 -15.07 38.37 -0.32
N GLU A 424 -15.22 38.78 0.94
CA GLU A 424 -15.48 40.18 1.31
C GLU A 424 -14.38 41.12 0.82
N ASN A 425 -13.12 40.76 1.09
CA ASN A 425 -11.96 41.54 0.65
C ASN A 425 -11.82 41.63 -0.87
N ALA A 426 -12.34 40.63 -1.60
CA ALA A 426 -12.36 40.62 -3.06
C ALA A 426 -13.52 41.43 -3.66
N GLY A 427 -14.38 42.04 -2.84
CA GLY A 427 -15.46 42.93 -3.29
C GLY A 427 -16.73 42.21 -3.75
N TYR A 428 -16.85 40.89 -3.56
CA TYR A 428 -18.01 40.12 -4.03
C TYR A 428 -19.31 40.41 -3.26
N PHE A 429 -19.24 41.08 -2.10
CA PHE A 429 -20.41 41.40 -1.26
C PHE A 429 -20.96 42.82 -1.41
N GLU A 430 -20.35 43.66 -2.27
CA GLU A 430 -20.74 45.07 -2.41
C GLU A 430 -22.19 45.29 -2.87
N ARG A 431 -22.76 44.30 -3.59
CA ARG A 431 -24.15 44.34 -4.10
C ARG A 431 -25.16 43.63 -3.20
N CYS A 432 -24.69 42.96 -2.14
CA CYS A 432 -25.53 42.10 -1.32
C CYS A 432 -26.24 42.87 -0.22
N SER A 433 -27.55 42.67 -0.10
CA SER A 433 -28.35 43.24 0.99
C SER A 433 -27.93 42.66 2.34
N SER A 434 -27.79 43.53 3.35
CA SER A 434 -27.61 43.07 4.75
C SER A 434 -28.93 42.83 5.48
N ASP A 435 -30.07 43.22 4.90
CA ASP A 435 -31.39 43.10 5.51
C ASP A 435 -31.84 41.63 5.54
N PRO A 436 -32.09 41.04 6.73
CA PRO A 436 -32.57 39.66 6.83
C PRO A 436 -33.98 39.44 6.28
N HIS A 437 -34.79 40.48 6.12
CA HIS A 437 -36.13 40.37 5.54
C HIS A 437 -36.12 40.34 4.00
N HIS A 438 -35.03 40.81 3.39
CA HIS A 438 -34.85 40.84 1.94
C HIS A 438 -33.45 40.33 1.59
N PRO A 439 -33.17 39.03 1.82
CA PRO A 439 -31.89 38.45 1.49
C PRO A 439 -31.65 38.44 -0.02
N ASP A 440 -30.42 38.73 -0.42
CA ASP A 440 -29.98 38.56 -1.80
C ASP A 440 -29.41 37.13 -1.97
N TYR A 441 -30.15 36.29 -2.69
CA TYR A 441 -29.72 34.92 -2.99
C TYR A 441 -28.71 34.87 -4.15
N ALA A 442 -28.63 35.95 -4.94
CA ALA A 442 -27.67 36.14 -6.02
C ALA A 442 -27.58 34.98 -7.03
N ILE A 443 -28.73 34.37 -7.30
CA ILE A 443 -28.91 33.33 -8.32
C ILE A 443 -28.72 33.98 -9.71
N PRO A 444 -27.96 33.36 -10.63
CA PRO A 444 -27.81 33.83 -12.01
C PRO A 444 -29.17 34.05 -12.68
N SER A 445 -29.31 35.16 -13.40
CA SER A 445 -30.56 35.55 -14.07
C SER A 445 -31.10 34.51 -15.02
N GLU A 446 -30.21 33.69 -15.58
CA GLU A 446 -30.53 32.61 -16.51
C GLU A 446 -31.33 31.48 -15.85
N LEU A 447 -31.08 31.20 -14.55
CA LEU A 447 -31.74 30.13 -13.82
C LEU A 447 -33.09 30.56 -13.22
N VAL A 448 -33.35 31.86 -13.14
CA VAL A 448 -34.59 32.40 -12.60
C VAL A 448 -35.78 31.96 -13.49
N PRO A 449 -36.89 31.48 -12.89
CA PRO A 449 -38.10 31.16 -13.65
C PRO A 449 -38.63 32.38 -14.42
N SER A 450 -39.23 32.16 -15.59
CA SER A 450 -39.82 33.25 -16.41
C SER A 450 -40.90 34.04 -15.66
N ASP A 451 -41.65 33.36 -14.79
CA ASP A 451 -42.76 33.93 -14.02
C ASP A 451 -42.30 34.49 -12.67
N GLY A 452 -40.99 34.47 -12.40
CA GLY A 452 -40.40 34.85 -11.13
C GLY A 452 -40.60 33.82 -10.01
N TRP A 453 -40.05 34.14 -8.84
CA TRP A 453 -40.16 33.28 -7.65
C TRP A 453 -41.57 33.33 -7.07
N GLY A 454 -42.15 32.17 -6.79
CA GLY A 454 -43.52 32.04 -6.27
C GLY A 454 -44.61 31.84 -7.34
N GLY A 455 -44.25 31.90 -8.64
CA GLY A 455 -45.17 31.53 -9.73
C GLY A 455 -45.45 30.02 -9.79
N SER A 456 -44.48 29.20 -9.38
CA SER A 456 -44.61 27.75 -9.24
C SER A 456 -44.47 27.33 -7.78
N GLN A 457 -45.33 26.41 -7.34
CA GLN A 457 -45.22 25.77 -6.01
C GLN A 457 -44.16 24.66 -5.96
N ASP A 458 -43.66 24.23 -7.12
CA ASP A 458 -42.74 23.09 -7.31
C ASP A 458 -41.30 23.54 -7.62
N GLU A 459 -41.06 24.85 -7.68
CA GLU A 459 -39.73 25.43 -7.80
C GLU A 459 -39.53 26.48 -6.70
N ILE A 460 -38.66 26.19 -5.73
CA ILE A 460 -38.51 26.97 -4.50
C ILE A 460 -37.06 27.45 -4.30
N VAL A 461 -36.91 28.55 -3.57
CA VAL A 461 -35.61 29.06 -3.11
C VAL A 461 -35.53 28.94 -1.61
N LEU A 462 -34.45 28.35 -1.10
CA LEU A 462 -34.19 28.22 0.33
C LEU A 462 -32.79 28.75 0.67
N GLY A 463 -32.71 29.52 1.74
CA GLY A 463 -31.45 29.93 2.34
C GLY A 463 -30.88 28.86 3.28
N LYS A 464 -29.56 28.72 3.33
CA LYS A 464 -28.82 28.01 4.40
C LYS A 464 -27.83 28.95 5.08
N LEU A 465 -27.34 28.55 6.25
CA LEU A 465 -26.29 29.25 7.00
C LEU A 465 -25.01 28.42 7.15
N GLN A 466 -25.00 27.20 6.61
CA GLN A 466 -23.88 26.26 6.64
C GLN A 466 -23.67 25.66 5.24
N PRO A 467 -22.49 25.08 4.95
CA PRO A 467 -22.25 24.43 3.65
C PRO A 467 -23.22 23.29 3.35
N ASN A 468 -23.65 22.56 4.38
CA ASN A 468 -24.66 21.51 4.24
C ASN A 468 -26.07 22.13 4.11
N CYS A 469 -26.89 21.59 3.20
CA CYS A 469 -28.27 22.05 3.03
C CYS A 469 -29.22 21.51 4.11
N PHE A 470 -28.87 20.44 4.82
CA PHE A 470 -29.78 19.73 5.73
C PHE A 470 -29.67 20.16 7.21
N GLY A 471 -28.59 20.81 7.62
CA GLY A 471 -28.34 21.15 9.02
C GLY A 471 -28.85 22.54 9.45
N SER A 472 -29.06 23.46 8.51
CA SER A 472 -29.41 24.86 8.82
C SER A 472 -30.57 25.42 7.99
N SER A 473 -31.30 24.57 7.28
CA SER A 473 -32.43 24.99 6.42
C SER A 473 -33.69 24.15 6.65
N ASP A 474 -34.82 24.66 6.19
CA ASP A 474 -36.12 23.97 6.23
C ASP A 474 -36.29 22.89 5.15
N LEU A 475 -35.25 22.61 4.35
CA LEU A 475 -35.28 21.65 3.23
C LEU A 475 -35.91 20.30 3.62
N LEU A 476 -35.52 19.74 4.76
CA LEU A 476 -36.00 18.42 5.19
C LEU A 476 -37.53 18.38 5.37
N LYS A 477 -38.13 19.50 5.80
CA LYS A 477 -39.59 19.61 5.95
C LYS A 477 -40.27 19.56 4.58
N TYR A 478 -39.72 20.24 3.57
CA TYR A 478 -40.26 20.23 2.21
C TYR A 478 -40.15 18.85 1.55
N LEU A 479 -39.00 18.20 1.67
CA LEU A 479 -38.78 16.86 1.13
C LEU A 479 -39.69 15.83 1.79
N GLY A 480 -39.80 15.87 3.13
CA GLY A 480 -40.67 14.97 3.90
C GLY A 480 -42.16 15.18 3.61
N ALA A 481 -42.61 16.43 3.49
CA ALA A 481 -44.01 16.74 3.19
C ALA A 481 -44.46 16.26 1.80
N ARG A 482 -43.53 16.15 0.85
CA ARG A 482 -43.77 15.66 -0.52
C ARG A 482 -43.44 14.18 -0.72
N GLY A 483 -42.90 13.51 0.32
CA GLY A 483 -42.52 12.11 0.24
C GLY A 483 -41.34 11.83 -0.70
N ILE A 484 -40.46 12.81 -0.91
CA ILE A 484 -39.28 12.67 -1.77
C ILE A 484 -38.33 11.62 -1.18
N ARG A 485 -37.78 10.77 -2.05
CA ARG A 485 -36.80 9.72 -1.69
C ARG A 485 -35.51 9.82 -2.48
N HIS A 486 -35.58 10.36 -3.69
CA HIS A 486 -34.45 10.52 -4.58
C HIS A 486 -34.09 12.00 -4.69
N VAL A 487 -32.79 12.29 -4.69
CA VAL A 487 -32.29 13.66 -4.79
C VAL A 487 -31.23 13.71 -5.86
N VAL A 488 -31.49 14.47 -6.92
CA VAL A 488 -30.47 14.84 -7.90
C VAL A 488 -29.74 16.07 -7.35
N LEU A 489 -28.48 15.91 -6.98
CA LEU A 489 -27.66 16.96 -6.38
C LEU A 489 -26.72 17.54 -7.42
N VAL A 490 -26.80 18.85 -7.61
CA VAL A 490 -25.91 19.63 -8.49
C VAL A 490 -25.46 20.90 -7.80
N GLY A 491 -24.36 21.51 -8.26
CA GLY A 491 -23.95 22.81 -7.74
C GLY A 491 -22.47 22.98 -7.50
N LEU A 492 -22.17 23.95 -6.62
CA LEU A 492 -20.83 24.39 -6.27
C LEU A 492 -20.66 24.39 -4.74
N THR A 493 -19.50 24.16 -4.17
CA THR A 493 -18.35 23.45 -4.73
C THR A 493 -18.41 21.97 -4.36
N THR A 494 -17.67 21.13 -5.10
CA THR A 494 -17.54 19.68 -4.84
C THR A 494 -17.11 19.40 -3.39
N MET A 495 -16.01 20.00 -2.94
CA MET A 495 -15.48 19.80 -1.59
C MET A 495 -16.33 20.46 -0.50
N GLY A 496 -16.93 21.61 -0.81
CA GLY A 496 -17.65 22.41 0.16
C GLY A 496 -19.06 21.89 0.39
N SER A 497 -19.98 22.38 -0.43
CA SER A 497 -21.39 22.12 -0.22
C SER A 497 -21.80 20.74 -0.68
N VAL A 498 -21.36 20.31 -1.86
CA VAL A 498 -21.78 19.04 -2.46
C VAL A 498 -21.35 17.86 -1.59
N LEU A 499 -20.08 17.79 -1.17
CA LEU A 499 -19.61 16.76 -0.25
C LEU A 499 -20.36 16.77 1.08
N GLY A 500 -20.61 17.95 1.65
CA GLY A 500 -21.37 18.09 2.90
C GLY A 500 -22.82 17.62 2.78
N ILE A 501 -23.44 17.83 1.62
CA ILE A 501 -24.80 17.33 1.34
C ILE A 501 -24.77 15.83 1.07
N ALA A 502 -23.89 15.36 0.18
CA ALA A 502 -23.75 13.96 -0.20
C ALA A 502 -23.52 13.05 1.02
N THR A 503 -22.60 13.42 1.90
CA THR A 503 -22.33 12.67 3.13
C THR A 503 -23.50 12.70 4.10
N ARG A 504 -24.08 13.88 4.38
CA ARG A 504 -25.19 14.00 5.34
C ARG A 504 -26.49 13.37 4.84
N ALA A 505 -26.84 13.61 3.59
CA ALA A 505 -28.10 13.17 3.00
C ALA A 505 -28.06 11.70 2.60
N GLY A 506 -26.95 11.27 1.97
CA GLY A 506 -26.75 9.89 1.54
C GLY A 506 -26.43 8.93 2.69
N ALA A 507 -25.53 9.30 3.61
CA ALA A 507 -25.09 8.39 4.66
C ALA A 507 -25.91 8.47 5.96
N ASP A 508 -26.41 9.65 6.34
CA ASP A 508 -27.09 9.80 7.64
C ASP A 508 -28.61 9.90 7.56
N LEU A 509 -29.17 10.40 6.44
CA LEU A 509 -30.61 10.61 6.27
C LEU A 509 -31.24 9.60 5.30
N ASP A 510 -30.46 8.66 4.78
CA ASP A 510 -30.88 7.58 3.88
C ASP A 510 -31.62 8.03 2.61
N PHE A 511 -31.31 9.23 2.09
CA PHE A 511 -31.78 9.64 0.76
C PHE A 511 -30.94 9.00 -0.34
N HIS A 512 -31.57 8.59 -1.42
CA HIS A 512 -30.85 8.14 -2.61
C HIS A 512 -30.37 9.36 -3.38
N ILE A 513 -29.06 9.66 -3.29
CA ILE A 513 -28.47 10.84 -3.93
C ILE A 513 -27.83 10.45 -5.26
N ILE A 514 -28.11 11.25 -6.28
CA ILE A 514 -27.59 11.11 -7.64
C ILE A 514 -26.86 12.39 -8.01
N CYS A 515 -25.60 12.28 -8.39
CA CYS A 515 -24.72 13.38 -8.71
C CYS A 515 -24.30 13.29 -10.19
N PRO A 516 -24.92 14.05 -11.10
CA PRO A 516 -24.44 14.15 -12.48
C PRO A 516 -23.11 14.89 -12.51
N ARG A 517 -22.08 14.24 -13.05
CA ARG A 517 -20.69 14.69 -12.97
C ARG A 517 -20.47 16.07 -13.56
N GLU A 518 -21.11 16.37 -14.68
CA GLU A 518 -20.95 17.59 -15.47
C GLU A 518 -21.66 18.80 -14.86
N ALA A 519 -22.57 18.57 -13.91
CA ALA A 519 -23.34 19.63 -13.25
C ALA A 519 -22.76 20.01 -11.87
N ILE A 520 -21.57 19.51 -11.54
CA ILE A 520 -20.85 19.83 -10.31
C ILE A 520 -19.43 20.28 -10.65
N MET A 521 -18.95 21.31 -9.96
CA MET A 521 -17.65 21.91 -10.24
C MET A 521 -16.96 22.40 -8.95
N ASP A 522 -15.63 22.38 -8.95
CA ASP A 522 -14.77 22.92 -7.88
C ASP A 522 -13.68 23.82 -8.47
N ASP A 523 -13.10 24.69 -7.64
CA ASP A 523 -11.96 25.52 -8.05
C ASP A 523 -10.64 24.76 -8.14
N ASP A 524 -10.53 23.62 -7.46
CA ASP A 524 -9.39 22.72 -7.55
C ASP A 524 -9.76 21.42 -8.30
N ALA A 525 -9.24 21.27 -9.52
CA ALA A 525 -9.54 20.14 -10.39
C ALA A 525 -9.03 18.79 -9.85
N GLU A 526 -7.91 18.77 -9.10
CA GLU A 526 -7.38 17.53 -8.52
C GLU A 526 -8.27 17.07 -7.37
N VAL A 527 -8.73 18.00 -6.53
CA VAL A 527 -9.66 17.72 -5.44
C VAL A 527 -11.01 17.29 -5.99
N ASP A 528 -11.53 17.97 -7.00
CA ASP A 528 -12.78 17.62 -7.66
C ASP A 528 -12.76 16.18 -8.19
N GLU A 529 -11.73 15.84 -8.96
CA GLU A 529 -11.59 14.51 -9.55
C GLU A 529 -11.39 13.42 -8.49
N PHE A 530 -10.58 13.69 -7.46
CA PHE A 530 -10.41 12.75 -6.36
C PHE A 530 -11.71 12.52 -5.58
N LEU A 531 -12.46 13.58 -5.26
CA LEU A 531 -13.71 13.47 -4.52
C LEU A 531 -14.76 12.72 -5.34
N MET A 532 -14.88 13.02 -6.62
CA MET A 532 -15.87 12.42 -7.52
C MET A 532 -15.57 10.97 -7.87
N SER A 533 -14.29 10.60 -7.98
CA SER A 533 -13.91 9.23 -8.34
C SER A 533 -13.72 8.31 -7.13
N LYS A 534 -13.33 8.82 -5.95
CA LYS A 534 -12.94 7.98 -4.79
C LYS A 534 -13.78 8.14 -3.54
N VAL A 535 -14.36 9.32 -3.30
CA VAL A 535 -15.01 9.63 -2.01
C VAL A 535 -16.54 9.61 -2.14
N LEU A 536 -17.08 10.42 -3.03
CA LEU A 536 -18.53 10.55 -3.25
C LEU A 536 -19.20 9.21 -3.65
N PRO A 537 -18.62 8.35 -4.52
CA PRO A 537 -19.24 7.08 -4.89
C PRO A 537 -19.50 6.11 -3.73
N LYS A 538 -18.96 6.36 -2.54
CA LYS A 538 -19.25 5.57 -1.34
C LYS A 538 -20.60 5.90 -0.70
N PHE A 539 -21.17 7.05 -1.05
CA PHE A 539 -22.38 7.60 -0.42
C PHE A 539 -23.48 7.95 -1.44
N VAL A 540 -23.12 8.15 -2.71
CA VAL A 540 -24.02 8.64 -3.76
C VAL A 540 -23.70 7.96 -5.10
N ASP A 541 -24.66 7.96 -6.00
CA ASP A 541 -24.45 7.53 -7.38
C ASP A 541 -23.87 8.68 -8.21
N VAL A 542 -22.68 8.49 -8.77
CA VAL A 542 -22.08 9.44 -9.72
C VAL A 542 -22.40 8.96 -11.12
N VAL A 543 -23.18 9.75 -11.87
CA VAL A 543 -23.72 9.38 -13.17
C VAL A 543 -23.39 10.44 -14.23
N GLU A 544 -23.61 10.13 -15.49
CA GLU A 544 -23.54 11.12 -16.56
C GLU A 544 -24.86 11.90 -16.66
N LEU A 545 -24.79 13.14 -17.16
CA LEU A 545 -25.99 13.95 -17.38
C LEU A 545 -26.99 13.25 -18.30
N ALA A 546 -26.49 12.50 -19.29
CA ALA A 546 -27.32 11.76 -20.25
C ALA A 546 -28.25 10.75 -19.56
N ASP A 547 -27.78 10.10 -18.50
CA ASP A 547 -28.54 9.08 -17.78
C ASP A 547 -29.76 9.67 -17.10
N ILE A 548 -29.64 10.87 -16.53
CA ILE A 548 -30.75 11.57 -15.87
C ILE A 548 -31.77 12.05 -16.89
N LEU A 549 -31.29 12.59 -18.01
CA LEU A 549 -32.16 13.04 -19.11
C LEU A 549 -32.88 11.88 -19.80
N SER A 550 -32.38 10.65 -19.64
CA SER A 550 -32.99 9.43 -20.18
C SER A 550 -34.11 8.86 -19.31
N LEU A 551 -34.29 9.35 -18.08
CA LEU A 551 -35.38 8.93 -17.21
C LEU A 551 -36.73 9.27 -17.87
N GLU A 552 -37.52 8.24 -18.16
CA GLU A 552 -38.85 8.39 -18.75
C GLU A 552 -39.84 9.02 -17.75
N ALA A 553 -40.79 9.80 -18.30
CA ALA A 553 -41.83 10.54 -17.60
C ALA A 553 -42.99 9.66 -17.11
#